data_AF-A0A2D6D143-F1
#
_entry.id   AF-A0A2D6D143-F1
#
_cell.length_a   1.000
_cell.length_b   1.000
_cell.length_c   1.000
_cell.angle_alpha   90.00
_cell.angle_beta   90.00
_cell.angle_gamma   90.00
#
_symmetry.space_group_name_H-M   'P 1'
#
loop_
_entity.id
_entity.type
_entity.pdbx_description
1 polymer ?
#
loop_
_entity_poly.entity_id
_entity_poly.type
_entity_poly.pdbx_seq_one_letter_code
_entity_poly.pdbx_strand_id
1 'polypeptide(L)'
;MVWTFLAVCVPLSLAHAATHPIYRQDNVLVGANFNDGPGSSDMTLIMRIDSDPADDGWVDEGHPVKYLTNPDNDDIEEGWTQIVYDDEDWEDGEAGVGFSDGDDNTVTAGGLFSIWTRYYFDIQDASTISALTFRAEYDDQFAAWLNGELIMASAGVSALIGDDDEPDFDLSAGGVNNHGSRELPAGQPNPARWAAGGQENVDLTFDFAGQTALAVDARGKLTTTWSRLKTTR
;
A
#
# COMPACT_ATOMS: atom_id res chain seq x y z
N MET A 1 -5.93 8.55 -64.83
CA MET A 1 -6.05 9.12 -63.48
C MET A 1 -5.98 7.97 -62.50
N VAL A 2 -4.81 7.73 -61.90
CA VAL A 2 -4.61 6.68 -60.88
C VAL A 2 -4.31 7.41 -59.60
N TRP A 3 -5.13 7.19 -58.57
CA TRP A 3 -4.92 7.77 -57.24
C TRP A 3 -4.17 6.75 -56.39
N THR A 4 -2.94 7.08 -56.02
CA THR A 4 -2.15 6.31 -55.06
C THR A 4 -2.50 6.81 -53.66
N PHE A 5 -3.14 5.96 -52.85
CA PHE A 5 -3.29 6.24 -51.41
C PHE A 5 -1.99 5.88 -50.70
N LEU A 6 -1.35 6.87 -50.11
CA LEU A 6 -0.22 6.71 -49.20
C LEU A 6 -0.78 6.35 -47.82
N ALA A 7 -0.63 5.09 -47.39
CA ALA A 7 -0.96 4.69 -46.03
C ALA A 7 0.12 5.21 -45.08
N VAL A 8 -0.21 6.24 -44.30
CA VAL A 8 0.62 6.71 -43.20
C VAL A 8 0.39 5.76 -42.01
N CYS A 9 1.31 4.84 -41.78
CA CYS A 9 1.39 4.13 -40.50
C CYS A 9 1.88 5.12 -39.44
N VAL A 10 0.96 5.58 -38.59
CA VAL A 10 1.32 6.21 -37.31
C VAL A 10 1.71 5.06 -36.38
N PRO A 11 2.94 5.01 -35.84
CA PRO A 11 3.27 4.01 -34.84
C PRO A 11 2.37 4.24 -33.62
N LEU A 12 1.66 3.18 -33.23
CA LEU A 12 0.97 3.11 -31.95
C LEU A 12 2.05 3.32 -30.88
N SER A 13 1.99 4.41 -30.10
CA SER A 13 2.84 4.51 -28.92
C SER A 13 2.48 3.33 -28.03
N LEU A 14 3.46 2.49 -27.72
CA LEU A 14 3.34 1.54 -26.63
C LEU A 14 2.89 2.34 -25.41
N ALA A 15 1.70 2.05 -24.90
CA ALA A 15 1.27 2.57 -23.62
C ALA A 15 2.40 2.27 -22.64
N HIS A 16 2.94 3.31 -22.00
CA HIS A 16 3.80 3.12 -20.86
C HIS A 16 2.98 2.28 -19.87
N ALA A 17 3.53 1.15 -19.41
CA ALA A 17 2.91 0.43 -18.30
C ALA A 17 2.69 1.44 -17.17
N ALA A 18 1.53 1.40 -16.52
CA ALA A 18 1.26 2.30 -15.40
C ALA A 18 2.42 2.18 -14.40
N THR A 19 3.01 3.32 -14.07
CA THR A 19 4.11 3.45 -13.13
C THR A 19 3.56 3.98 -11.82
N HIS A 20 4.05 3.45 -10.72
CA HIS A 20 3.65 3.91 -9.39
C HIS A 20 4.23 5.32 -9.18
N PRO A 21 3.40 6.36 -8.95
CA PRO A 21 3.92 7.70 -8.74
C PRO A 21 4.64 7.78 -7.40
N ILE A 22 5.84 8.36 -7.39
CA ILE A 22 6.60 8.67 -6.17
C ILE A 22 6.88 10.16 -6.07
N TYR A 23 6.73 10.68 -4.86
CA TYR A 23 6.93 12.09 -4.54
C TYR A 23 8.10 12.26 -3.58
N ARG A 24 8.64 13.47 -3.51
CA ARG A 24 9.62 13.80 -2.46
C ARG A 24 8.98 13.76 -1.07
N GLN A 25 7.74 14.21 -0.97
CA GLN A 25 7.00 14.30 0.29
C GLN A 25 5.59 13.74 0.18
N ASP A 26 5.04 13.37 1.33
CA ASP A 26 3.64 12.96 1.52
C ASP A 26 3.28 11.64 0.83
N ASN A 27 4.25 10.75 0.62
CA ASN A 27 3.92 9.40 0.14
C ASN A 27 3.21 8.63 1.24
N VAL A 28 2.34 7.72 0.82
CA VAL A 28 1.59 6.85 1.70
C VAL A 28 1.78 5.41 1.26
N LEU A 29 2.20 4.56 2.20
CA LEU A 29 2.11 3.12 2.09
C LEU A 29 0.92 2.68 2.94
N VAL A 30 0.08 1.82 2.39
CA VAL A 30 -1.09 1.26 3.09
C VAL A 30 -0.99 -0.25 3.05
N GLY A 31 -1.30 -0.90 4.17
CA GLY A 31 -1.40 -2.35 4.29
C GLY A 31 -2.77 -2.77 4.81
N ALA A 32 -3.28 -3.88 4.31
CA ALA A 32 -4.38 -4.61 4.91
C ALA A 32 -3.91 -6.04 5.14
N ASN A 33 -3.82 -6.44 6.41
CA ASN A 33 -3.46 -7.78 6.83
C ASN A 33 -4.74 -8.54 7.15
N PHE A 34 -4.92 -9.71 6.53
CA PHE A 34 -6.09 -10.56 6.65
C PHE A 34 -5.70 -11.87 7.34
N ASN A 35 -6.54 -12.28 8.27
CA ASN A 35 -6.48 -13.56 8.95
C ASN A 35 -6.77 -14.73 7.97
N ASP A 36 -6.29 -15.96 8.20
CA ASP A 36 -6.71 -17.14 7.42
C ASP A 36 -8.19 -17.55 7.61
N GLY A 37 -8.84 -17.06 8.66
CA GLY A 37 -10.25 -17.23 8.93
C GLY A 37 -10.62 -17.06 10.41
N PRO A 38 -11.84 -17.44 10.84
CA PRO A 38 -12.30 -17.25 12.23
C PRO A 38 -11.50 -17.99 13.32
N GLY A 39 -10.47 -18.74 12.94
CA GLY A 39 -9.71 -19.65 13.81
C GLY A 39 -8.24 -19.31 13.97
N SER A 40 -7.68 -18.31 13.27
CA SER A 40 -6.24 -18.01 13.44
C SER A 40 -5.92 -17.58 14.86
N SER A 41 -4.71 -17.95 15.27
CA SER A 41 -4.14 -17.70 16.58
C SER A 41 -3.32 -16.42 16.64
N ASP A 42 -2.89 -15.92 15.50
CA ASP A 42 -1.80 -14.97 15.31
C ASP A 42 -1.96 -14.22 13.99
N MET A 43 -1.44 -12.99 13.95
CA MET A 43 -1.36 -12.18 12.73
C MET A 43 -0.19 -11.22 12.87
N THR A 44 0.52 -10.97 11.77
CA THR A 44 1.52 -9.91 11.65
C THR A 44 1.56 -9.39 10.22
N LEU A 45 1.87 -8.11 10.07
CA LEU A 45 2.30 -7.55 8.80
C LEU A 45 3.38 -6.51 9.06
N ILE A 46 4.60 -6.85 8.63
CA ILE A 46 5.75 -5.99 8.69
C ILE A 46 6.17 -5.66 7.26
N MET A 47 6.02 -4.39 6.90
CA MET A 47 6.33 -3.90 5.57
C MET A 47 7.58 -3.03 5.59
N ARG A 48 8.29 -3.05 4.46
CA ARG A 48 9.41 -2.15 4.20
C ARG A 48 9.35 -1.62 2.78
N ILE A 49 9.72 -0.35 2.61
CA ILE A 49 10.01 0.24 1.32
C ILE A 49 11.38 0.91 1.34
N ASP A 50 12.25 0.51 0.42
CA ASP A 50 13.61 1.04 0.27
C ASP A 50 13.97 1.29 -1.19
N SER A 51 15.09 1.96 -1.43
CA SER A 51 15.50 2.40 -2.76
C SER A 51 17.01 2.25 -3.00
N ASP A 52 17.43 2.37 -4.25
CA ASP A 52 18.86 2.48 -4.65
C ASP A 52 19.05 3.85 -5.34
N PRO A 53 20.04 4.68 -4.92
CA PRO A 53 21.15 4.40 -3.99
C PRO A 53 20.90 4.67 -2.52
N ALA A 54 19.72 5.16 -2.17
CA ALA A 54 19.33 5.41 -0.78
C ALA A 54 18.62 4.19 -0.19
N ASP A 55 19.40 3.22 0.32
CA ASP A 55 18.86 2.08 1.08
C ASP A 55 18.56 2.49 2.53
N ASP A 56 17.71 3.51 2.67
CA ASP A 56 17.43 4.18 3.94
C ASP A 56 16.26 3.54 4.70
N GLY A 57 15.50 2.62 4.07
CA GLY A 57 14.30 2.02 4.66
C GLY A 57 13.24 3.06 5.01
N TRP A 58 12.72 3.76 3.99
CA TRP A 58 11.78 4.89 4.15
C TRP A 58 10.55 4.56 5.00
N VAL A 59 10.11 3.29 4.91
CA VAL A 59 9.26 2.61 5.89
C VAL A 59 9.99 1.32 6.24
N ASP A 60 10.06 0.98 7.52
CA ASP A 60 10.62 -0.26 8.04
C ASP A 60 9.89 -0.60 9.35
N GLU A 61 10.19 -1.76 9.94
CA GLU A 61 9.76 -2.13 11.28
C GLU A 61 10.09 -1.02 12.30
N GLY A 62 9.15 -0.73 13.20
CA GLY A 62 9.26 0.39 14.13
C GLY A 62 8.96 1.79 13.55
N HIS A 63 8.67 1.92 12.25
CA HIS A 63 8.22 3.20 11.67
C HIS A 63 6.89 3.64 12.30
N PRO A 64 6.64 4.94 12.54
CA PRO A 64 5.33 5.41 12.99
C PRO A 64 4.21 4.99 12.03
N VAL A 65 3.13 4.45 12.57
CA VAL A 65 2.01 3.89 11.80
C VAL A 65 0.67 4.33 12.39
N LYS A 66 -0.29 4.60 11.50
CA LYS A 66 -1.72 4.66 11.84
C LYS A 66 -2.32 3.29 11.62
N TYR A 67 -3.12 2.77 12.54
CA TYR A 67 -3.76 1.47 12.39
C TYR A 67 -5.22 1.44 12.83
N LEU A 68 -5.96 0.51 12.24
CA LEU A 68 -7.35 0.22 12.55
C LEU A 68 -7.58 -1.28 12.53
N THR A 69 -8.42 -1.79 13.43
CA THR A 69 -8.68 -3.23 13.59
C THR A 69 -10.14 -3.53 13.32
N ASN A 70 -10.42 -4.52 12.46
CA ASN A 70 -11.76 -4.86 11.98
C ASN A 70 -12.66 -3.64 11.70
N PRO A 71 -12.23 -2.70 10.84
CA PRO A 71 -13.13 -1.63 10.41
C PRO A 71 -14.32 -2.28 9.71
N ASP A 72 -15.53 -2.18 10.25
CA ASP A 72 -16.71 -2.50 9.43
C ASP A 72 -16.67 -1.56 8.23
N ASN A 73 -16.77 -2.06 7.00
CA ASN A 73 -16.59 -1.24 5.80
C ASN A 73 -17.56 -0.04 5.76
N ASP A 74 -18.71 -0.16 6.42
CA ASP A 74 -19.68 0.93 6.57
C ASP A 74 -19.17 2.11 7.45
N ASP A 75 -18.14 1.88 8.28
CA ASP A 75 -17.55 2.85 9.20
C ASP A 75 -16.31 3.58 8.61
N ILE A 76 -15.86 3.19 7.42
CA ILE A 76 -14.74 3.84 6.72
C ILE A 76 -15.20 4.48 5.41
N GLU A 77 -14.67 5.66 5.09
CA GLU A 77 -14.96 6.30 3.81
C GLU A 77 -14.20 5.61 2.67
N GLU A 78 -14.79 5.55 1.48
CA GLU A 78 -14.09 5.12 0.27
C GLU A 78 -12.82 5.97 0.04
N GLY A 79 -11.77 5.34 -0.47
CA GLY A 79 -10.49 5.99 -0.76
C GLY A 79 -9.46 5.88 0.37
N TRP A 80 -9.63 4.98 1.34
CA TRP A 80 -8.67 4.77 2.44
C TRP A 80 -7.28 4.33 1.98
N THR A 81 -7.15 3.84 0.75
CA THR A 81 -5.87 3.57 0.08
C THR A 81 -5.18 4.83 -0.44
N GLN A 82 -5.92 5.92 -0.62
CA GLN A 82 -5.48 7.12 -1.33
C GLN A 82 -4.69 8.07 -0.43
N ILE A 83 -3.76 8.84 -1.01
CA ILE A 83 -2.90 9.80 -0.30
C ILE A 83 -3.70 10.80 0.57
N VAL A 84 -4.85 11.26 0.08
CA VAL A 84 -5.62 12.35 0.69
C VAL A 84 -6.67 11.88 1.70
N TYR A 85 -6.72 10.59 2.01
CA TYR A 85 -7.62 10.05 3.03
C TYR A 85 -7.28 10.60 4.42
N ASP A 86 -8.32 10.86 5.21
CA ASP A 86 -8.23 11.35 6.57
C ASP A 86 -8.27 10.18 7.55
N ASP A 87 -7.13 9.88 8.19
CA ASP A 87 -6.96 8.81 9.17
C ASP A 87 -6.81 9.35 10.60
N GLU A 88 -7.31 10.55 10.89
CA GLU A 88 -7.24 11.13 12.23
C GLU A 88 -7.89 10.24 13.31
N ASP A 89 -8.91 9.47 12.95
CA ASP A 89 -9.62 8.53 13.83
C ASP A 89 -8.92 7.16 13.96
N TRP A 90 -7.82 6.91 13.23
CA TRP A 90 -7.02 5.70 13.37
C TRP A 90 -6.05 5.83 14.55
N GLU A 91 -5.82 4.70 15.23
CA GLU A 91 -4.93 4.62 16.38
C GLU A 91 -3.46 4.80 15.96
N ASP A 92 -2.63 5.37 16.84
CA ASP A 92 -1.19 5.52 16.63
C ASP A 92 -0.42 4.29 17.15
N GLY A 93 0.58 3.84 16.39
CA GLY A 93 1.47 2.74 16.77
C GLY A 93 2.86 2.82 16.13
N GLU A 94 3.62 1.75 16.33
CA GLU A 94 4.91 1.47 15.69
C GLU A 94 4.79 0.23 14.79
N ALA A 95 5.40 0.27 13.60
CA ALA A 95 5.28 -0.76 12.56
C ALA A 95 5.69 -2.16 13.04
N GLY A 96 4.99 -3.19 12.56
CA GLY A 96 4.84 -4.49 13.23
C GLY A 96 3.62 -4.41 14.11
N VAL A 97 2.45 -4.53 13.47
CA VAL A 97 1.14 -4.44 14.10
C VAL A 97 0.43 -5.78 13.94
N GLY A 98 0.12 -6.44 15.04
CA GLY A 98 -0.30 -7.83 15.02
C GLY A 98 -0.62 -8.37 16.41
N PHE A 99 -0.68 -9.69 16.56
CA PHE A 99 -0.90 -10.34 17.86
C PHE A 99 -0.37 -11.78 17.94
N SER A 100 -0.11 -12.22 19.17
CA SER A 100 0.13 -13.61 19.60
C SER A 100 1.38 -14.33 19.07
N ASP A 101 2.27 -13.63 18.39
CA ASP A 101 3.41 -14.24 17.68
C ASP A 101 4.77 -13.82 18.31
N GLY A 102 4.79 -12.64 18.97
CA GLY A 102 5.93 -12.09 19.72
C GLY A 102 6.88 -11.24 18.87
N ASP A 103 6.41 -10.83 17.71
CA ASP A 103 7.19 -10.30 16.59
C ASP A 103 6.83 -8.82 16.28
N ASP A 104 5.71 -8.34 16.83
CA ASP A 104 5.18 -6.99 16.69
C ASP A 104 5.71 -5.95 17.68
N ASN A 105 5.89 -4.70 17.21
CA ASN A 105 6.07 -3.53 18.09
C ASN A 105 4.73 -3.03 18.67
N THR A 106 3.64 -3.15 17.92
CA THR A 106 2.28 -2.79 18.32
C THR A 106 1.42 -4.03 18.43
N VAL A 107 1.12 -4.44 19.67
CA VAL A 107 0.30 -5.61 19.94
C VAL A 107 -1.18 -5.22 20.03
N THR A 108 -2.01 -5.86 19.21
CA THR A 108 -3.47 -5.69 19.16
C THR A 108 -4.19 -6.82 19.92
N ALA A 109 -5.52 -6.73 20.01
CA ALA A 109 -6.32 -7.85 20.49
C ALA A 109 -6.43 -8.93 19.42
N GLY A 110 -6.44 -10.21 19.80
CA GLY A 110 -6.63 -11.31 18.85
C GLY A 110 -8.08 -11.53 18.43
N GLY A 111 -8.29 -12.43 17.47
CA GLY A 111 -9.62 -12.76 16.93
C GLY A 111 -10.14 -11.72 15.93
N LEU A 112 -9.23 -11.04 15.25
CA LEU A 112 -9.52 -10.06 14.21
C LEU A 112 -9.62 -10.76 12.84
N PHE A 113 -10.48 -10.27 11.97
CA PHE A 113 -10.44 -10.60 10.54
C PHE A 113 -9.32 -9.85 9.83
N SER A 114 -9.10 -8.59 10.21
CA SER A 114 -8.07 -7.78 9.60
C SER A 114 -7.51 -6.67 10.48
N ILE A 115 -6.28 -6.28 10.14
CA ILE A 115 -5.56 -5.13 10.69
C ILE A 115 -5.13 -4.27 9.50
N TRP A 116 -5.48 -2.99 9.56
CA TRP A 116 -5.26 -2.04 8.49
C TRP A 116 -4.24 -1.04 8.97
N THR A 117 -3.25 -0.72 8.14
CA THR A 117 -2.10 0.10 8.51
C THR A 117 -1.81 1.14 7.45
N ARG A 118 -1.36 2.32 7.89
CA ARG A 118 -1.07 3.45 7.03
C ARG A 118 0.18 4.17 7.51
N TYR A 119 1.14 4.33 6.60
CA TYR A 119 2.47 4.86 6.86
C TYR A 119 2.72 6.07 5.97
N TYR A 120 3.12 7.17 6.59
CA TYR A 120 3.54 8.38 5.89
C TYR A 120 5.06 8.44 5.80
N PHE A 121 5.59 8.76 4.63
CA PHE A 121 7.03 8.86 4.43
C PHE A 121 7.44 9.84 3.32
N ASP A 122 8.62 10.42 3.52
CA ASP A 122 9.27 11.34 2.58
C ASP A 122 10.51 10.68 1.99
N ILE A 123 10.73 10.85 0.68
CA ILE A 123 11.93 10.39 -0.03
C ILE A 123 12.73 11.63 -0.45
N GLN A 124 13.71 12.02 0.36
CA GLN A 124 14.40 13.31 0.22
C GLN A 124 15.01 13.56 -1.16
N ASP A 125 15.54 12.52 -1.80
CA ASP A 125 16.15 12.58 -3.14
C ASP A 125 15.43 11.68 -4.17
N ALA A 126 14.09 11.66 -4.10
CA ALA A 126 13.21 10.86 -4.96
C ALA A 126 13.48 11.01 -6.47
N SER A 127 13.99 12.16 -6.92
CA SER A 127 14.34 12.34 -8.34
C SER A 127 15.60 11.60 -8.78
N THR A 128 16.34 11.01 -7.85
CA THR A 128 17.64 10.36 -8.10
C THR A 128 17.64 8.87 -7.86
N ILE A 129 16.58 8.34 -7.22
CA ILE A 129 16.44 6.89 -7.03
C ILE A 129 16.23 6.20 -8.38
N SER A 130 16.79 5.01 -8.50
CA SER A 130 16.78 4.22 -9.73
C SER A 130 16.11 2.86 -9.56
N ALA A 131 15.93 2.43 -8.31
CA ALA A 131 15.15 1.27 -7.92
C ALA A 131 14.32 1.62 -6.68
N LEU A 132 13.16 0.99 -6.58
CA LEU A 132 12.27 1.05 -5.42
C LEU A 132 11.78 -0.38 -5.19
N THR A 133 11.99 -0.89 -3.98
CA THR A 133 11.62 -2.27 -3.64
C THR A 133 10.68 -2.24 -2.44
N PHE A 134 9.54 -2.90 -2.60
CA PHE A 134 8.64 -3.21 -1.49
C PHE A 134 8.94 -4.61 -0.96
N ARG A 135 8.86 -4.77 0.35
CA ARG A 135 9.06 -6.04 1.05
C ARG A 135 7.98 -6.23 2.12
N ALA A 136 7.54 -7.46 2.31
CA ALA A 136 6.59 -7.83 3.35
C ALA A 136 6.97 -9.17 4.01
N GLU A 137 6.86 -9.20 5.32
CA GLU A 137 6.78 -10.43 6.12
C GLU A 137 5.45 -10.41 6.86
N TYR A 138 4.72 -11.52 6.81
CA TYR A 138 3.31 -11.51 7.15
C TYR A 138 2.77 -12.87 7.63
N ASP A 139 1.71 -12.78 8.42
CA ASP A 139 0.80 -13.83 8.86
C ASP A 139 -0.62 -13.24 9.00
N ASP A 140 -1.67 -13.74 8.36
CA ASP A 140 -1.70 -14.83 7.40
C ASP A 140 -1.58 -14.33 5.96
N GLN A 141 -2.31 -13.28 5.59
CA GLN A 141 -2.35 -12.77 4.23
C GLN A 141 -2.33 -11.25 4.23
N PHE A 142 -1.95 -10.62 3.12
CA PHE A 142 -1.95 -9.17 3.04
C PHE A 142 -2.21 -8.65 1.63
N ALA A 143 -2.57 -7.37 1.57
CA ALA A 143 -2.41 -6.54 0.39
C ALA A 143 -1.80 -5.20 0.79
N ALA A 144 -1.06 -4.59 -0.13
CA ALA A 144 -0.37 -3.33 0.07
C ALA A 144 -0.56 -2.40 -1.12
N TRP A 145 -0.76 -1.11 -0.82
CA TRP A 145 -0.92 -0.04 -1.79
C TRP A 145 0.13 1.04 -1.54
N LEU A 146 0.64 1.61 -2.61
CA LEU A 146 1.52 2.77 -2.60
C LEU A 146 0.84 3.92 -3.32
N ASN A 147 0.59 5.01 -2.60
CA ASN A 147 -0.03 6.20 -3.15
C ASN A 147 -1.36 5.94 -3.88
N GLY A 148 -2.14 4.97 -3.39
CA GLY A 148 -3.44 4.58 -3.96
C GLY A 148 -3.39 3.44 -4.99
N GLU A 149 -2.20 2.98 -5.38
CA GLU A 149 -2.03 1.91 -6.38
C GLU A 149 -1.64 0.59 -5.69
N LEU A 150 -2.33 -0.52 -6.03
CA LEU A 150 -2.01 -1.84 -5.50
C LEU A 150 -0.60 -2.27 -5.97
N ILE A 151 0.30 -2.49 -5.04
CA ILE A 151 1.69 -2.89 -5.35
C ILE A 151 1.93 -4.39 -5.13
N MET A 152 1.20 -5.00 -4.20
CA MET A 152 1.36 -6.41 -3.87
C MET A 152 0.14 -6.95 -3.13
N ALA A 153 -0.24 -8.19 -3.44
CA ALA A 153 -1.18 -8.98 -2.65
C ALA A 153 -0.62 -10.40 -2.51
N SER A 154 -0.70 -10.97 -1.32
CA SER A 154 -0.22 -12.32 -1.07
C SER A 154 -1.05 -13.36 -1.81
N ALA A 155 -0.47 -14.54 -2.01
CA ALA A 155 -1.09 -15.58 -2.83
C ALA A 155 -2.49 -16.02 -2.35
N GLY A 156 -2.77 -15.96 -1.05
CA GLY A 156 -4.05 -16.35 -0.48
C GLY A 156 -5.21 -15.41 -0.80
N VAL A 157 -4.94 -14.12 -1.07
CA VAL A 157 -5.97 -13.10 -1.29
C VAL A 157 -5.88 -12.38 -2.64
N SER A 158 -4.78 -12.53 -3.39
CA SER A 158 -4.58 -11.85 -4.69
C SER A 158 -5.67 -12.11 -5.73
N ALA A 159 -6.36 -13.25 -5.71
CA ALA A 159 -7.48 -13.53 -6.61
C ALA A 159 -8.82 -12.94 -6.15
N LEU A 160 -8.87 -12.38 -4.94
CA LEU A 160 -10.04 -11.78 -4.30
C LEU A 160 -10.01 -10.25 -4.35
N ILE A 161 -8.88 -9.66 -4.74
CA ILE A 161 -8.67 -8.21 -4.79
C ILE A 161 -8.51 -7.79 -6.25
N GLY A 162 -9.41 -6.94 -6.74
CA GLY A 162 -9.25 -6.27 -8.03
C GLY A 162 -8.29 -5.07 -7.94
N ASP A 163 -7.78 -4.64 -9.10
CA ASP A 163 -6.77 -3.57 -9.18
C ASP A 163 -7.26 -2.23 -8.59
N ASP A 164 -8.57 -1.95 -8.70
CA ASP A 164 -9.22 -0.73 -8.18
C ASP A 164 -10.10 -1.02 -6.95
N ASP A 165 -10.02 -2.23 -6.39
CA ASP A 165 -10.91 -2.65 -5.30
C ASP A 165 -10.30 -2.31 -3.93
N GLU A 166 -11.13 -1.71 -3.09
CA GLU A 166 -10.91 -1.58 -1.66
C GLU A 166 -11.60 -2.78 -0.98
N PRO A 167 -10.86 -3.83 -0.57
CA PRO A 167 -11.46 -5.06 -0.10
C PRO A 167 -12.28 -4.90 1.19
N ASP A 168 -13.25 -5.81 1.37
CA ASP A 168 -13.98 -5.95 2.62
C ASP A 168 -13.05 -6.33 3.78
N PHE A 169 -13.29 -5.78 4.97
CA PHE A 169 -12.49 -6.11 6.17
C PHE A 169 -12.49 -7.59 6.53
N ASP A 170 -13.51 -8.32 6.10
CA ASP A 170 -13.70 -9.75 6.29
C ASP A 170 -13.47 -10.54 4.99
N LEU A 171 -12.64 -10.02 4.07
CA LEU A 171 -12.26 -10.67 2.79
C LEU A 171 -11.97 -12.17 2.93
N SER A 172 -11.34 -12.56 4.03
CA SER A 172 -10.95 -13.94 4.33
C SER A 172 -11.96 -14.74 5.17
N ALA A 173 -13.17 -14.22 5.43
CA ALA A 173 -14.20 -14.90 6.22
C ALA A 173 -14.62 -16.26 5.62
N GLY A 174 -14.45 -16.43 4.30
CA GLY A 174 -14.64 -17.71 3.61
C GLY A 174 -13.54 -18.75 3.86
N GLY A 175 -12.47 -18.36 4.54
CA GLY A 175 -11.25 -19.14 4.73
C GLY A 175 -10.27 -18.95 3.57
N VAL A 176 -9.02 -18.63 3.89
CA VAL A 176 -7.89 -18.62 2.96
C VAL A 176 -6.79 -19.55 3.47
N ASN A 177 -5.71 -19.73 2.72
CA ASN A 177 -4.61 -20.55 3.21
C ASN A 177 -3.85 -19.82 4.32
N ASN A 178 -3.47 -20.53 5.37
CA ASN A 178 -2.53 -20.05 6.37
C ASN A 178 -1.16 -19.79 5.72
N HIS A 179 -0.50 -18.70 6.10
CA HIS A 179 0.91 -18.47 5.81
C HIS A 179 1.58 -17.86 7.04
N GLY A 180 2.52 -18.59 7.65
CA GLY A 180 3.22 -18.13 8.84
C GLY A 180 4.33 -17.11 8.57
N SER A 181 4.58 -16.25 9.54
CA SER A 181 5.78 -15.40 9.58
C SER A 181 7.01 -16.17 10.11
N ARG A 182 8.20 -15.55 10.15
CA ARG A 182 9.40 -16.18 10.74
C ARG A 182 9.56 -15.88 12.23
N GLU A 183 8.66 -15.12 12.84
CA GLU A 183 8.63 -14.89 14.28
C GLU A 183 9.94 -14.32 14.84
N LEU A 184 10.55 -13.40 14.10
CA LEU A 184 11.74 -12.71 14.60
C LEU A 184 11.32 -11.70 15.67
N PRO A 185 12.07 -11.59 16.79
CA PRO A 185 11.72 -10.63 17.82
C PRO A 185 11.61 -9.21 17.27
N ALA A 186 10.61 -8.47 17.75
CA ALA A 186 10.40 -7.07 17.38
C ALA A 186 11.67 -6.22 17.52
N GLY A 187 11.86 -5.29 16.59
CA GLY A 187 12.97 -4.33 16.53
C GLY A 187 12.59 -3.00 15.89
N GLN A 188 13.47 -1.99 16.01
CA GLN A 188 13.21 -0.62 15.55
C GLN A 188 14.48 0.06 14.96
N PRO A 189 14.77 -0.10 13.65
CA PRO A 189 14.32 -1.19 12.78
C PRO A 189 15.02 -2.51 13.13
N ASN A 190 14.62 -3.60 12.48
CA ASN A 190 15.26 -4.92 12.61
C ASN A 190 15.98 -5.34 11.31
N PRO A 191 17.27 -4.99 11.12
CA PRO A 191 17.99 -5.37 9.91
C PRO A 191 18.09 -6.88 9.69
N ALA A 192 18.02 -7.69 10.75
CA ALA A 192 18.07 -9.14 10.63
C ALA A 192 16.84 -9.70 9.90
N ARG A 193 15.70 -9.00 9.98
CA ARG A 193 14.47 -9.37 9.28
C ARG A 193 14.66 -9.45 7.79
N TRP A 194 15.29 -8.43 7.20
CA TRP A 194 15.46 -8.35 5.75
C TRP A 194 16.66 -9.15 5.23
N ALA A 195 17.64 -9.43 6.09
CA ALA A 195 18.81 -10.23 5.74
C ALA A 195 18.58 -11.75 5.76
N ALA A 196 17.55 -12.23 6.47
CA ALA A 196 17.30 -13.65 6.68
C ALA A 196 16.69 -14.37 5.46
N GLY A 197 16.07 -13.62 4.54
CA GLY A 197 15.29 -14.21 3.45
C GLY A 197 13.94 -14.74 3.92
N GLY A 198 13.04 -15.06 2.98
CA GLY A 198 11.69 -15.57 3.28
C GLY A 198 10.60 -14.50 3.31
N GLN A 199 10.97 -13.22 3.29
CA GLN A 199 10.04 -12.13 2.97
C GLN A 199 9.62 -12.17 1.50
N GLU A 200 8.40 -11.73 1.22
CA GLU A 200 7.94 -11.44 -0.14
C GLU A 200 8.42 -10.06 -0.58
N ASN A 201 8.80 -9.92 -1.85
CA ASN A 201 9.35 -8.66 -2.37
C ASN A 201 8.90 -8.43 -3.81
N VAL A 202 8.77 -7.16 -4.18
CA VAL A 202 8.55 -6.73 -5.56
C VAL A 202 9.37 -5.47 -5.85
N ASP A 203 10.07 -5.48 -6.99
CA ASP A 203 10.69 -4.29 -7.54
C ASP A 203 9.64 -3.49 -8.31
N LEU A 204 9.41 -2.26 -7.89
CA LEU A 204 8.37 -1.41 -8.43
C LEU A 204 8.89 -0.66 -9.65
N THR A 205 8.09 -0.65 -10.73
CA THR A 205 8.28 0.36 -11.77
C THR A 205 7.59 1.64 -11.32
N PHE A 206 8.33 2.74 -11.25
CA PHE A 206 7.85 4.00 -10.70
C PHE A 206 8.28 5.20 -11.55
N ASP A 207 7.57 6.32 -11.38
CA ASP A 207 7.93 7.61 -11.94
C ASP A 207 8.03 8.66 -10.84
N PHE A 208 9.04 9.53 -10.93
CA PHE A 208 9.10 10.70 -10.05
C PHE A 208 8.03 11.72 -10.44
N ALA A 209 6.99 11.81 -9.63
CA ALA A 209 5.77 12.57 -9.89
C ALA A 209 5.82 14.01 -9.33
N GLY A 210 6.83 14.36 -8.53
CA GLY A 210 7.08 15.75 -8.12
C GLY A 210 7.43 15.93 -6.66
N GLN A 211 7.29 17.16 -6.16
CA GLN A 211 7.73 17.52 -4.80
C GLN A 211 6.80 17.01 -3.69
N THR A 212 5.50 16.96 -3.92
CA THR A 212 4.51 16.59 -2.91
C THR A 212 3.39 15.83 -3.57
N ALA A 213 2.92 14.78 -2.89
CA ALA A 213 1.77 14.00 -3.29
C ALA A 213 0.44 14.78 -3.14
N LEU A 214 0.45 15.85 -2.35
CA LEU A 214 -0.72 16.71 -2.06
C LEU A 214 -0.90 17.86 -3.06
N ALA A 215 -0.03 17.98 -4.08
CA ALA A 215 -0.15 19.01 -5.10
C ALA A 215 -1.38 18.75 -6.01
N VAL A 216 -2.49 19.40 -5.68
CA VAL A 216 -3.62 19.58 -6.60
C VAL A 216 -3.18 20.33 -7.85
N ASP A 217 -3.19 19.65 -8.98
CA ASP A 217 -3.08 20.29 -10.27
C ASP A 217 -4.22 21.32 -10.39
N ALA A 218 -3.88 22.59 -10.65
CA ALA A 218 -4.81 23.73 -10.55
C ALA A 218 -6.07 23.60 -11.43
N ARG A 219 -6.11 22.62 -12.32
CA ARG A 219 -7.24 22.29 -13.19
C ARG A 219 -8.30 21.41 -12.51
N GLY A 220 -7.94 20.54 -11.56
CA GLY A 220 -8.87 19.62 -10.90
C GLY A 220 -9.86 20.34 -9.96
N LYS A 221 -9.39 21.37 -9.23
CA LYS A 221 -10.24 22.17 -8.33
C LYS A 221 -11.28 23.01 -9.06
N LEU A 222 -11.05 23.42 -10.31
CA LEU A 222 -12.02 24.23 -11.05
C LEU A 222 -13.21 23.38 -11.52
N THR A 223 -12.99 22.17 -12.04
CA THR A 223 -14.05 21.35 -12.65
C THR A 223 -15.11 20.91 -11.63
N THR A 224 -14.70 20.57 -10.40
CA THR A 224 -15.60 20.09 -9.35
C THR A 224 -16.43 21.23 -8.73
N THR A 225 -15.84 22.42 -8.57
CA THR A 225 -16.57 23.60 -8.05
C THR A 225 -17.59 24.15 -9.06
N TRP A 226 -17.30 24.12 -10.37
CA TRP A 226 -18.26 24.56 -11.40
C TRP A 226 -19.43 23.59 -11.58
N SER A 227 -19.22 22.28 -11.40
CA SER A 227 -20.31 21.29 -11.45
C SER A 227 -21.28 21.44 -10.27
N ARG A 228 -20.80 21.72 -9.04
CA ARG A 228 -21.66 21.98 -7.87
C ARG A 228 -22.48 23.28 -7.98
N LEU A 229 -21.99 24.28 -8.70
CA LEU A 229 -22.68 25.57 -8.90
C LEU A 229 -23.79 25.53 -9.97
N LYS A 230 -23.82 24.52 -10.84
CA LYS A 230 -24.86 24.40 -11.89
C LYS A 230 -26.10 23.62 -11.44
N THR A 231 -26.01 22.86 -10.37
CA THR A 231 -27.11 22.00 -9.86
C THR A 231 -27.99 22.71 -8.83
N THR A 232 -27.70 23.97 -8.47
CA THR A 232 -28.45 24.78 -7.49
C THR A 232 -29.36 25.84 -8.14
N ARG A 233 -30.11 25.48 -9.19
CA ARG A 233 -31.22 26.30 -9.69
C ARG A 233 -32.52 25.53 -9.76
#